data_AF-A0A258NH50-F1
#
_entry.id   AF-A0A258NH50-F1
#
_cell.length_a   1.000
_cell.length_b   1.000
_cell.length_c   1.000
_cell.angle_alpha   90.00
_cell.angle_beta   90.00
_cell.angle_gamma   90.00
#
_symmetry.space_group_name_H-M   'P 1'
#
loop_
_entity.id
_entity.type
_entity.pdbx_description
1 polymer ?
#
loop_
_entity_poly.entity_id
_entity_poly.type
_entity_poly.pdbx_seq_one_letter_code
_entity_poly.pdbx_strand_id
1 'polypeptide(L)'
;MKTPVRPTPHPIRDAAPADESRRVFVRQLALGATALGTLPLAACGGSDNDPEVRFAHGVASGDPLADRVMLWTRVTPPAGHTADIPVQWELASDAAFTTVVAKGQATATAAKDFTVKVDATGLKPATAYHYRFKAYAAQSAAARTRTLPTGSVAQVKLAVFSCANYPAGYFNVYAEAARRSDLDATVHLGDYLYEYPRGGYASANAEQLGRLSLPATEILTLADYRMRHAQYKTDPDLQALHAAAPMIAVWDDHEIANDTWANGAENHQSAIEGSFAARKAAALQAYHEWMPTRNAQPDLIYRSFNFGNLLALHMLDTRVVGRDEPADYTRFFTASGFDAAGFTAAVGAPARQLMGGTQTQWLQQQMAASTATWQVLGQQVLMGRMNIPAPILVETIQPGAGVTVSQYAAIVAKAQTAPATLTAAEKAILAQPSIPYNLDAWDGYQAARETVLGTARSLGKNLVVLSGDTHNAWANELADMGGNAVGVEFATSSVSSPGFEEYLPKENPAMLAGALQQLIAPLKYCDTSRRGYMLVTANATECRADWVYVSTITSRTYTASTDKSLKVLAGVSGRGRIVAA
;
A
#
# COMPACT_ATOMS: atom_id res chain seq x y z
N MET A 1 24.39 11.67 -53.28
CA MET A 1 23.73 12.69 -54.12
C MET A 1 22.23 12.66 -53.85
N LYS A 2 21.63 13.85 -53.71
CA LYS A 2 20.19 14.18 -53.53
C LYS A 2 19.59 14.07 -52.11
N THR A 3 19.76 15.18 -51.40
CA THR A 3 18.83 15.99 -50.57
C THR A 3 17.31 15.93 -50.94
N PRO A 4 16.37 16.58 -50.20
CA PRO A 4 16.14 16.66 -48.74
C PRO A 4 14.62 16.79 -48.31
N VAL A 5 14.36 16.89 -46.98
CA VAL A 5 13.31 17.68 -46.25
C VAL A 5 11.78 17.33 -46.29
N ARG A 6 11.27 17.15 -45.05
CA ARG A 6 9.90 17.25 -44.40
C ARG A 6 8.82 18.16 -45.06
N PRO A 7 7.48 18.04 -44.78
CA PRO A 7 6.86 18.08 -43.42
C PRO A 7 5.53 17.32 -43.17
N THR A 8 5.11 17.29 -41.91
CA THR A 8 3.79 16.87 -41.35
C THR A 8 2.67 17.89 -41.66
N PRO A 9 1.37 17.52 -41.63
CA PRO A 9 0.54 17.78 -40.42
C PRO A 9 -0.66 16.82 -40.14
N HIS A 10 -1.13 16.78 -38.88
CA HIS A 10 -2.51 16.42 -38.40
C HIS A 10 -3.58 17.38 -39.03
N PRO A 11 -4.95 17.28 -38.95
CA PRO A 11 -5.86 16.54 -38.01
C PRO A 11 -7.25 16.00 -38.54
N ILE A 12 -7.98 15.33 -37.64
CA ILE A 12 -9.45 15.06 -37.45
C ILE A 12 -10.50 15.66 -38.45
N ARG A 13 -11.46 14.85 -38.96
CA ARG A 13 -12.95 14.98 -38.79
C ARG A 13 -13.82 14.10 -39.72
N ASP A 14 -14.80 13.46 -39.08
CA ASP A 14 -16.21 13.19 -39.43
C ASP A 14 -16.62 12.35 -40.65
N ALA A 15 -17.35 11.25 -40.36
CA ALA A 15 -18.63 10.92 -40.99
C ALA A 15 -19.48 10.00 -40.08
N ALA A 16 -20.54 10.55 -39.48
CA ALA A 16 -21.74 9.82 -39.07
C ALA A 16 -22.79 9.88 -40.20
N PRO A 17 -23.82 9.02 -40.19
CA PRO A 17 -25.13 9.42 -39.62
C PRO A 17 -25.71 8.33 -38.69
N ALA A 18 -26.23 8.65 -37.50
CA ALA A 18 -27.58 9.18 -37.19
C ALA A 18 -28.73 8.23 -37.60
N ASP A 19 -29.44 7.63 -36.62
CA ASP A 19 -30.83 8.03 -36.29
C ASP A 19 -31.30 7.43 -34.94
N GLU A 20 -32.27 8.12 -34.38
CA GLU A 20 -32.83 8.21 -33.03
C GLU A 20 -33.59 6.95 -32.57
N SER A 21 -33.72 6.67 -31.26
CA SER A 21 -34.69 7.39 -30.44
C SER A 21 -34.61 7.05 -28.96
N ARG A 22 -34.34 8.09 -28.17
CA ARG A 22 -34.74 8.23 -26.77
C ARG A 22 -36.23 8.54 -26.73
N ARG A 23 -37.06 7.56 -26.33
CA ARG A 23 -38.34 7.75 -25.64
C ARG A 23 -38.85 6.37 -25.23
N VAL A 24 -38.90 6.15 -23.91
CA VAL A 24 -39.73 5.21 -23.11
C VAL A 24 -38.90 4.77 -21.91
N PHE A 25 -38.64 5.75 -21.05
CA PHE A 25 -38.57 5.57 -19.61
C PHE A 25 -39.92 6.12 -19.09
N VAL A 26 -40.53 5.42 -18.12
CA VAL A 26 -41.84 5.68 -17.48
C VAL A 26 -43.08 5.03 -18.13
N ARG A 27 -43.39 3.82 -17.63
CA ARG A 27 -44.67 3.07 -17.50
C ARG A 27 -44.25 1.60 -17.57
N GLN A 28 -44.16 0.85 -16.47
CA GLN A 28 -45.31 0.26 -15.80
C GLN A 28 -44.96 -0.13 -14.36
N LEU A 29 -45.80 0.32 -13.44
CA LEU A 29 -45.96 -0.22 -12.10
C LEU A 29 -47.24 -1.05 -12.11
N ALA A 30 -47.19 -2.20 -11.41
CA ALA A 30 -48.31 -3.01 -10.93
C ALA A 30 -49.17 -3.79 -11.95
N LEU A 31 -49.05 -5.12 -11.95
CA LEU A 31 -50.10 -6.05 -11.48
C LEU A 31 -49.66 -7.52 -11.69
N GLY A 32 -49.60 -8.26 -10.58
CA GLY A 32 -50.01 -9.66 -10.45
C GLY A 32 -49.38 -10.75 -11.33
N ALA A 33 -48.59 -11.63 -10.72
CA ALA A 33 -48.89 -13.07 -10.71
C ALA A 33 -48.05 -13.76 -9.62
N THR A 34 -48.76 -14.31 -8.65
CA THR A 34 -48.28 -15.31 -7.71
C THR A 34 -47.67 -16.49 -8.46
N ALA A 35 -46.35 -16.58 -8.50
CA ALA A 35 -45.65 -17.82 -8.78
C ALA A 35 -45.22 -18.40 -7.43
N LEU A 36 -45.96 -19.42 -6.96
CA LEU A 36 -45.49 -20.39 -5.99
C LEU A 36 -44.34 -21.16 -6.64
N GLY A 37 -43.16 -20.53 -6.69
CA GLY A 37 -41.91 -21.20 -7.02
C GLY A 37 -41.52 -22.03 -5.82
N THR A 38 -41.64 -23.34 -5.94
CA THR A 38 -41.00 -24.31 -5.04
C THR A 38 -39.50 -24.00 -5.00
N LEU A 39 -39.08 -23.27 -3.98
CA LEU A 39 -37.69 -23.22 -3.57
C LEU A 39 -37.28 -24.67 -3.30
N PRO A 40 -36.24 -25.22 -3.95
CA PRO A 40 -35.61 -26.39 -3.37
C PRO A 40 -35.07 -25.93 -2.01
N LEU A 41 -35.68 -26.41 -0.93
CA LEU A 41 -34.96 -26.49 0.34
C LEU A 41 -33.73 -27.33 0.03
N ALA A 42 -32.60 -26.66 -0.21
CA ALA A 42 -31.30 -27.29 -0.06
C ALA A 42 -31.18 -27.61 1.44
N ALA A 43 -31.68 -28.79 1.80
CA ALA A 43 -31.48 -29.38 3.10
C ALA A 43 -29.97 -29.39 3.37
N CYS A 44 -29.55 -28.79 4.47
CA CYS A 44 -28.21 -29.02 5.03
C CYS A 44 -28.18 -30.46 5.56
N GLY A 45 -28.08 -31.43 4.66
CA GLY A 45 -27.78 -32.81 4.96
C GLY A 45 -26.52 -33.15 4.19
N GLY A 46 -25.37 -33.13 4.89
CA GLY A 46 -24.14 -33.65 4.30
C GLY A 46 -24.36 -35.10 3.92
N SER A 47 -24.11 -35.44 2.66
CA SER A 47 -24.08 -36.84 2.25
C SER A 47 -22.74 -37.44 2.67
N ASP A 48 -22.68 -38.75 2.97
CA ASP A 48 -21.42 -39.46 3.27
C ASP A 48 -20.39 -39.39 2.10
N ASN A 49 -20.80 -38.82 0.95
CA ASN A 49 -19.98 -38.63 -0.25
C ASN A 49 -19.54 -37.16 -0.49
N ASP A 50 -19.88 -36.21 0.38
CA ASP A 50 -19.44 -34.82 0.23
C ASP A 50 -17.92 -34.70 0.48
N PRO A 51 -17.18 -33.89 -0.30
CA PRO A 51 -15.74 -33.75 -0.11
C PRO A 51 -15.41 -33.05 1.21
N GLU A 52 -14.37 -33.51 1.90
CA GLU A 52 -13.86 -32.87 3.11
C GLU A 52 -13.11 -31.57 2.76
N VAL A 53 -13.78 -30.42 2.91
CA VAL A 53 -13.19 -29.10 2.66
C VAL A 53 -12.86 -28.36 3.95
N ARG A 54 -11.97 -27.36 3.88
CA ARG A 54 -11.54 -26.54 5.04
C ARG A 54 -11.39 -25.07 4.66
N PHE A 55 -11.44 -24.18 5.65
CA PHE A 55 -11.13 -22.75 5.47
C PHE A 55 -9.72 -22.45 6.01
N ALA A 56 -8.69 -23.07 5.42
CA ALA A 56 -7.33 -23.05 5.96
C ALA A 56 -6.64 -21.67 5.91
N HIS A 57 -7.16 -20.75 5.09
CA HIS A 57 -6.57 -19.43 4.83
C HIS A 57 -7.37 -18.29 5.48
N GLY A 58 -8.25 -18.63 6.42
CA GLY A 58 -9.11 -17.68 7.11
C GLY A 58 -10.16 -17.05 6.19
N VAL A 59 -10.66 -15.91 6.64
CA VAL A 59 -11.65 -15.08 5.95
C VAL A 59 -11.18 -13.63 6.00
N ALA A 60 -11.62 -12.81 5.07
CA ALA A 60 -11.30 -11.38 5.04
C ALA A 60 -12.50 -10.57 4.58
N SER A 61 -12.53 -9.30 4.95
CA SER A 61 -13.45 -8.33 4.37
C SER A 61 -12.68 -7.10 3.92
N GLY A 62 -13.22 -6.36 2.96
CA GLY A 62 -12.49 -5.23 2.38
C GLY A 62 -13.32 -4.35 1.48
N ASP A 63 -12.69 -3.28 1.00
CA ASP A 63 -13.31 -2.21 0.24
C ASP A 63 -14.72 -1.86 0.73
N PRO A 64 -14.88 -1.46 2.01
CA PRO A 64 -16.18 -1.11 2.53
C PRO A 64 -16.70 0.13 1.79
N LEU A 65 -18.02 0.15 1.54
CA LEU A 65 -18.76 1.34 1.14
C LEU A 65 -19.92 1.54 2.14
N ALA A 66 -20.72 2.58 1.92
CA ALA A 66 -21.82 2.91 2.83
C ALA A 66 -22.91 1.83 2.89
N ASP A 67 -23.13 1.10 1.79
CA ASP A 67 -24.22 0.14 1.64
C ASP A 67 -23.76 -1.29 1.38
N ARG A 68 -22.45 -1.53 1.37
CA ARG A 68 -21.87 -2.83 0.99
C ARG A 68 -20.44 -3.03 1.46
N VAL A 69 -19.99 -4.28 1.46
CA VAL A 69 -18.61 -4.65 1.77
C VAL A 69 -18.21 -5.92 1.01
N MET A 70 -16.94 -6.03 0.61
CA MET A 70 -16.41 -7.28 0.05
C MET A 70 -16.22 -8.29 1.18
N LEU A 71 -16.70 -9.51 0.97
CA LEU A 71 -16.37 -10.69 1.79
C LEU A 71 -15.51 -11.63 0.96
N TRP A 72 -14.45 -12.15 1.56
CA TRP A 72 -13.47 -13.02 0.93
C TRP A 72 -13.20 -14.26 1.79
N THR A 73 -13.00 -15.40 1.13
CA THR A 73 -12.41 -16.60 1.72
C THR A 73 -11.79 -17.46 0.61
N ARG A 74 -10.96 -18.44 0.98
CA ARG A 74 -10.64 -19.59 0.11
C ARG A 74 -11.15 -20.88 0.72
N VAL A 75 -11.82 -21.71 -0.09
CA VAL A 75 -12.12 -23.09 0.29
C VAL A 75 -10.93 -23.96 -0.09
N THR A 76 -10.37 -24.70 0.87
CA THR A 76 -9.28 -25.64 0.66
C THR A 76 -9.88 -27.04 0.50
N PRO A 77 -9.97 -27.57 -0.72
CA PRO A 77 -10.46 -28.92 -0.95
C PRO A 77 -9.37 -29.99 -0.72
N PRO A 78 -9.73 -31.28 -0.73
CA PRO A 78 -8.77 -32.37 -0.80
C PRO A 78 -7.86 -32.26 -2.04
N ALA A 79 -6.66 -32.83 -1.96
CA ALA A 79 -5.71 -32.83 -3.07
C ALA A 79 -6.33 -33.45 -4.34
N GLY A 80 -6.08 -32.84 -5.50
CA GLY A 80 -6.59 -33.30 -6.80
C GLY A 80 -8.07 -32.98 -7.08
N HIS A 81 -8.77 -32.30 -6.16
CA HIS A 81 -10.15 -31.87 -6.39
C HIS A 81 -10.23 -30.77 -7.45
N THR A 82 -11.13 -30.92 -8.42
CA THR A 82 -11.31 -29.98 -9.54
C THR A 82 -12.75 -29.52 -9.74
N ALA A 83 -13.72 -30.16 -9.07
CA ALA A 83 -15.13 -29.81 -9.19
C ALA A 83 -15.46 -28.49 -8.48
N ASP A 84 -16.53 -27.84 -8.92
CA ASP A 84 -17.01 -26.61 -8.30
C ASP A 84 -17.58 -26.88 -6.90
N ILE A 85 -17.27 -26.00 -5.95
CA ILE A 85 -17.71 -26.11 -4.56
C ILE A 85 -18.71 -25.01 -4.25
N PRO A 86 -19.98 -25.34 -3.91
CA PRO A 86 -20.95 -24.35 -3.47
C PRO A 86 -20.59 -23.82 -2.08
N VAL A 87 -20.62 -22.51 -1.93
CA VAL A 87 -20.28 -21.80 -0.70
C VAL A 87 -21.44 -20.89 -0.30
N GLN A 88 -21.97 -21.08 0.89
CA GLN A 88 -22.92 -20.17 1.50
C GLN A 88 -22.16 -19.11 2.30
N TRP A 89 -22.67 -17.89 2.33
CA TRP A 89 -22.17 -16.81 3.18
C TRP A 89 -23.31 -16.17 3.95
N GLU A 90 -23.02 -15.75 5.18
CA GLU A 90 -23.97 -15.11 6.09
C GLU A 90 -23.33 -13.86 6.69
N LEU A 91 -24.13 -12.80 6.82
CA LEU A 91 -23.85 -11.57 7.55
C LEU A 91 -24.91 -11.41 8.64
N ALA A 92 -24.48 -11.09 9.86
CA ALA A 92 -25.34 -10.93 11.03
C ALA A 92 -25.01 -9.65 11.80
N SER A 93 -25.98 -9.14 12.55
CA SER A 93 -25.76 -7.99 13.45
C SER A 93 -25.02 -8.37 14.75
N ASP A 94 -24.94 -9.66 15.06
CA ASP A 94 -24.38 -10.19 16.30
C ASP A 94 -23.45 -11.40 16.04
N ALA A 95 -22.48 -11.60 16.95
CA ALA A 95 -21.47 -12.64 16.82
C ALA A 95 -22.02 -14.07 16.92
N ALA A 96 -23.20 -14.25 17.54
CA ALA A 96 -23.86 -15.54 17.67
C ALA A 96 -24.69 -15.91 16.42
N PHE A 97 -24.77 -15.03 15.41
CA PHE A 97 -25.58 -15.19 14.21
C PHE A 97 -27.06 -15.45 14.51
N THR A 98 -27.58 -14.86 15.60
CA THR A 98 -29.01 -14.94 15.94
C THR A 98 -29.86 -14.11 14.98
N THR A 99 -29.33 -12.98 14.50
CA THR A 99 -29.99 -12.10 13.54
C THR A 99 -29.16 -11.98 12.27
N VAL A 100 -29.42 -12.87 11.30
CA VAL A 100 -28.83 -12.80 9.96
C VAL A 100 -29.51 -11.69 9.16
N VAL A 101 -28.73 -10.70 8.73
CA VAL A 101 -29.21 -9.51 7.99
C VAL A 101 -29.04 -9.64 6.48
N ALA A 102 -28.08 -10.46 6.03
CA ALA A 102 -27.88 -10.80 4.62
C ALA A 102 -27.27 -12.19 4.51
N LYS A 103 -27.58 -12.92 3.45
CA LYS A 103 -26.99 -14.21 3.12
C LYS A 103 -27.08 -14.49 1.64
N GLY A 104 -26.27 -15.40 1.15
CA GLY A 104 -26.31 -15.81 -0.25
C GLY A 104 -25.44 -17.03 -0.53
N GLN A 105 -25.29 -17.32 -1.81
CA GLN A 105 -24.44 -18.39 -2.31
C GLN A 105 -23.41 -17.83 -3.29
N ALA A 106 -22.26 -18.48 -3.36
CA ALA A 106 -21.20 -18.28 -4.33
C ALA A 106 -20.60 -19.65 -4.68
N THR A 107 -19.76 -19.70 -5.71
CA THR A 107 -19.10 -20.94 -6.13
C THR A 107 -17.59 -20.74 -6.08
N ALA A 108 -16.88 -21.61 -5.35
CA ALA A 108 -15.44 -21.70 -5.38
C ALA A 108 -15.04 -22.65 -6.53
N THR A 109 -14.23 -22.17 -7.47
CA THR A 109 -13.85 -22.93 -8.67
C THR A 109 -12.33 -23.10 -8.76
N ALA A 110 -11.87 -24.22 -9.33
CA ALA A 110 -10.43 -24.46 -9.53
C ALA A 110 -9.74 -23.37 -10.36
N ALA A 111 -10.46 -22.80 -11.34
CA ALA A 111 -9.96 -21.72 -12.19
C ALA A 111 -9.56 -20.44 -11.43
N LYS A 112 -10.18 -20.18 -10.27
CA LYS A 112 -9.87 -19.05 -9.38
C LYS A 112 -9.25 -19.51 -8.06
N ASP A 113 -8.60 -20.67 -8.08
CA ASP A 113 -7.95 -21.28 -6.93
C ASP A 113 -8.87 -21.42 -5.71
N PHE A 114 -10.15 -21.73 -5.97
CA PHE A 114 -11.20 -21.90 -4.97
C PHE A 114 -11.39 -20.71 -4.03
N THR A 115 -10.96 -19.52 -4.46
CA THR A 115 -11.26 -18.25 -3.79
C THR A 115 -12.70 -17.85 -4.06
N VAL A 116 -13.34 -17.23 -3.07
CA VAL A 116 -14.69 -16.70 -3.14
C VAL A 116 -14.63 -15.22 -2.78
N LYS A 117 -15.25 -14.40 -3.62
CA LYS A 117 -15.46 -12.98 -3.36
C LYS A 117 -16.91 -12.59 -3.58
N VAL A 118 -17.48 -11.93 -2.60
CA VAL A 118 -18.89 -11.50 -2.60
C VAL A 118 -18.93 -10.02 -2.29
N ASP A 119 -19.59 -9.24 -3.13
CA ASP A 119 -19.97 -7.86 -2.82
C ASP A 119 -21.32 -7.88 -2.08
N ALA A 120 -21.28 -7.92 -0.76
CA ALA A 120 -22.49 -8.01 0.06
C ALA A 120 -23.17 -6.65 0.15
N THR A 121 -24.32 -6.48 -0.52
CA THR A 121 -25.03 -5.19 -0.66
C THR A 121 -26.26 -5.06 0.24
N GLY A 122 -26.88 -3.87 0.26
CA GLY A 122 -28.12 -3.60 1.00
C GLY A 122 -27.91 -3.38 2.49
N LEU A 123 -26.67 -3.09 2.90
CA LEU A 123 -26.29 -2.89 4.29
C LEU A 123 -26.56 -1.46 4.75
N LYS A 124 -26.76 -1.27 6.04
CA LYS A 124 -26.85 0.07 6.65
C LYS A 124 -25.46 0.72 6.74
N PRO A 125 -25.32 2.03 6.51
CA PRO A 125 -24.08 2.77 6.75
C PRO A 125 -23.61 2.73 8.21
N ALA A 126 -22.32 2.97 8.43
CA ALA A 126 -21.69 3.09 9.76
C ALA A 126 -21.97 1.90 10.71
N THR A 127 -22.23 0.71 10.18
CA THR A 127 -22.72 -0.43 10.95
C THR A 127 -21.68 -1.54 10.99
N ALA A 128 -21.41 -2.06 12.20
CA ALA A 128 -20.58 -3.24 12.39
C ALA A 128 -21.41 -4.52 12.16
N TYR A 129 -20.84 -5.49 11.47
CA TYR A 129 -21.46 -6.79 11.21
C TYR A 129 -20.48 -7.92 11.52
N HIS A 130 -21.03 -9.12 11.69
CA HIS A 130 -20.29 -10.37 11.75
C HIS A 130 -20.59 -11.18 10.49
N TYR A 131 -19.61 -11.90 9.94
CA TYR A 131 -19.81 -12.74 8.77
C TYR A 131 -19.07 -14.08 8.87
N ARG A 132 -19.57 -15.07 8.14
CA ARG A 132 -18.97 -16.40 8.03
C ARG A 132 -19.35 -17.07 6.70
N PHE A 133 -18.60 -18.11 6.35
CA PHE A 133 -18.84 -18.96 5.19
C PHE A 133 -19.11 -20.41 5.61
N LYS A 134 -19.86 -21.14 4.79
CA LYS A 134 -20.15 -22.57 4.94
C LYS A 134 -20.00 -23.27 3.60
N ALA A 135 -19.39 -24.44 3.58
CA ALA A 135 -19.28 -25.29 2.40
C ALA A 135 -19.32 -26.76 2.86
N TYR A 136 -20.28 -27.52 2.36
CA TYR A 136 -20.58 -28.88 2.85
C TYR A 136 -20.70 -28.89 4.40
N ALA A 137 -19.96 -29.78 5.08
CA ALA A 137 -19.90 -29.85 6.54
C ALA A 137 -19.00 -28.78 7.20
N ALA A 138 -18.21 -28.04 6.42
CA ALA A 138 -17.25 -27.07 6.96
C ALA A 138 -17.88 -25.68 7.17
N GLN A 139 -17.46 -25.01 8.25
CA GLN A 139 -17.78 -23.61 8.54
C GLN A 139 -16.51 -22.84 8.83
N SER A 140 -16.39 -21.61 8.31
CA SER A 140 -15.26 -20.73 8.60
C SER A 140 -15.32 -20.20 10.03
N ALA A 141 -14.22 -19.63 10.51
CA ALA A 141 -14.28 -18.72 11.66
C ALA A 141 -15.25 -17.56 11.37
N ALA A 142 -15.90 -17.06 12.42
CA ALA A 142 -16.65 -15.82 12.35
C ALA A 142 -15.69 -14.63 12.38
N ALA A 143 -15.97 -13.60 11.59
CA ALA A 143 -15.17 -12.39 11.48
C ALA A 143 -16.04 -11.14 11.53
N ARG A 144 -15.42 -9.99 11.74
CA ARG A 144 -16.05 -8.68 11.84
C ARG A 144 -15.78 -7.85 10.60
N THR A 145 -16.75 -7.03 10.25
CA THR A 145 -16.62 -6.03 9.20
C THR A 145 -17.44 -4.77 9.55
N ARG A 146 -17.28 -3.70 8.76
CA ARG A 146 -17.98 -2.43 8.97
C ARG A 146 -18.23 -1.73 7.63
N THR A 147 -19.42 -1.18 7.46
CA THR A 147 -19.74 -0.29 6.33
C THR A 147 -19.31 1.14 6.62
N LEU A 148 -18.96 1.89 5.58
CA LEU A 148 -18.54 3.28 5.72
C LEU A 148 -19.69 4.17 6.21
N PRO A 149 -19.39 5.22 6.98
CA PRO A 149 -20.39 6.20 7.38
C PRO A 149 -20.78 7.13 6.22
N THR A 150 -21.96 7.76 6.35
CA THR A 150 -22.39 8.88 5.51
C THR A 150 -22.67 10.09 6.40
N GLY A 151 -22.64 11.31 5.84
CA GLY A 151 -22.88 12.53 6.62
C GLY A 151 -21.75 12.85 7.60
N SER A 152 -22.11 13.38 8.78
CA SER A 152 -21.14 13.84 9.77
C SER A 152 -20.56 12.70 10.60
N VAL A 153 -19.23 12.69 10.74
CA VAL A 153 -18.47 11.66 11.48
C VAL A 153 -17.61 12.36 12.51
N ALA A 154 -17.68 11.90 13.77
CA ALA A 154 -16.92 12.50 14.86
C ALA A 154 -15.42 12.15 14.78
N GLN A 155 -15.12 10.91 14.41
CA GLN A 155 -13.76 10.39 14.36
C GLN A 155 -13.67 9.22 13.37
N VAL A 156 -12.50 9.08 12.74
CA VAL A 156 -12.10 7.90 11.95
C VAL A 156 -10.81 7.34 12.52
N LYS A 157 -10.72 6.01 12.66
CA LYS A 157 -9.49 5.30 13.07
C LYS A 157 -9.07 4.24 12.05
N LEU A 158 -7.84 4.37 11.55
CA LEU A 158 -7.23 3.48 10.57
C LEU A 158 -5.94 2.87 11.16
N ALA A 159 -5.77 1.56 11.08
CA ALA A 159 -4.48 0.92 11.30
C ALA A 159 -3.78 0.72 9.94
N VAL A 160 -2.58 1.27 9.79
CA VAL A 160 -1.86 1.37 8.51
C VAL A 160 -0.60 0.51 8.55
N PHE A 161 -0.40 -0.31 7.52
CA PHE A 161 0.66 -1.32 7.43
C PHE A 161 1.33 -1.29 6.05
N SER A 162 2.56 -1.80 5.99
CA SER A 162 3.25 -2.22 4.78
C SER A 162 4.30 -3.29 5.11
N CYS A 163 4.87 -3.93 4.08
CA CYS A 163 6.14 -4.65 4.16
C CYS A 163 6.13 -5.81 5.18
N ALA A 164 5.46 -6.88 4.81
CA ALA A 164 5.22 -8.04 5.65
C ALA A 164 6.05 -9.26 5.23
N ASN A 165 7.37 -9.14 5.09
CA ASN A 165 8.21 -10.26 4.66
C ASN A 165 8.09 -11.48 5.59
N TYR A 166 7.44 -12.54 5.10
CA TYR A 166 7.14 -13.76 5.86
C TYR A 166 8.38 -14.44 6.45
N PRO A 167 9.45 -14.73 5.68
CA PRO A 167 10.67 -15.33 6.23
C PRO A 167 11.40 -14.50 7.28
N ALA A 168 11.20 -13.17 7.34
CA ALA A 168 11.92 -12.29 8.26
C ALA A 168 11.47 -12.46 9.73
N GLY A 169 10.20 -12.79 9.97
CA GLY A 169 9.68 -12.94 11.33
C GLY A 169 8.19 -13.23 11.43
N TYR A 170 7.74 -13.45 12.66
CA TYR A 170 6.33 -13.56 13.02
C TYR A 170 5.61 -12.21 12.85
N PHE A 171 4.34 -12.27 12.45
CA PHE A 171 3.50 -11.08 12.26
C PHE A 171 2.89 -10.57 13.57
N ASN A 172 3.71 -10.41 14.60
CA ASN A 172 3.31 -9.88 15.90
C ASN A 172 2.65 -8.48 15.80
N VAL A 173 3.05 -7.70 14.79
CA VAL A 173 2.44 -6.39 14.46
C VAL A 173 0.96 -6.53 14.10
N TYR A 174 0.61 -7.54 13.29
CA TYR A 174 -0.79 -7.84 12.96
C TYR A 174 -1.55 -8.37 14.17
N ALA A 175 -0.93 -9.23 14.98
CA ALA A 175 -1.52 -9.71 16.22
C ALA A 175 -1.90 -8.56 17.17
N GLU A 176 -1.03 -7.55 17.28
CA GLU A 176 -1.29 -6.38 18.12
C GLU A 176 -2.47 -5.55 17.60
N ALA A 177 -2.50 -5.26 16.29
CA ALA A 177 -3.61 -4.50 15.72
C ALA A 177 -4.95 -5.28 15.75
N ALA A 178 -4.92 -6.61 15.60
CA ALA A 178 -6.12 -7.46 15.64
C ALA A 178 -6.83 -7.46 17.00
N ARG A 179 -6.13 -7.09 18.09
CA ARG A 179 -6.73 -6.93 19.43
C ARG A 179 -7.63 -5.70 19.53
N ARG A 180 -7.54 -4.77 18.58
CA ARG A 180 -8.33 -3.55 18.58
C ARG A 180 -9.76 -3.81 18.12
N SER A 181 -10.71 -3.23 18.82
CA SER A 181 -12.14 -3.29 18.48
C SER A 181 -12.68 -1.98 17.92
N ASP A 182 -11.86 -0.92 17.92
CA ASP A 182 -12.22 0.47 17.63
C ASP A 182 -11.78 0.96 16.24
N LEU A 183 -11.31 0.06 15.37
CA LEU A 183 -10.88 0.38 14.01
C LEU A 183 -12.09 0.51 13.07
N ASP A 184 -12.09 1.55 12.23
CA ASP A 184 -13.06 1.66 11.14
C ASP A 184 -12.63 0.83 9.92
N ALA A 185 -11.31 0.77 9.66
CA ALA A 185 -10.69 -0.07 8.63
C ALA A 185 -9.21 -0.30 8.94
N THR A 186 -8.63 -1.32 8.32
CA THR A 186 -7.18 -1.46 8.16
C THR A 186 -6.77 -0.98 6.77
N VAL A 187 -5.57 -0.44 6.63
CA VAL A 187 -5.00 0.04 5.36
C VAL A 187 -3.68 -0.67 5.13
N HIS A 188 -3.53 -1.34 3.98
CA HIS A 188 -2.26 -1.96 3.59
C HIS A 188 -1.71 -1.23 2.36
N LEU A 189 -0.52 -0.67 2.49
CA LEU A 189 0.10 0.20 1.49
C LEU A 189 0.95 -0.55 0.45
N GLY A 190 1.13 -1.85 0.66
CA GLY A 190 1.75 -2.79 -0.27
C GLY A 190 2.88 -3.57 0.40
N ASP A 191 3.55 -4.44 -0.36
CA ASP A 191 4.43 -5.50 0.14
C ASP A 191 3.71 -6.42 1.14
N TYR A 192 2.48 -6.77 0.81
CA TYR A 192 1.70 -7.79 1.50
C TYR A 192 2.39 -9.15 1.41
N LEU A 193 3.11 -9.38 0.31
CA LEU A 193 4.01 -10.51 0.10
C LEU A 193 5.31 -10.09 -0.56
N TYR A 194 6.28 -11.00 -0.52
CA TYR A 194 7.55 -10.91 -1.24
C TYR A 194 7.66 -12.06 -2.24
N GLU A 195 8.36 -11.85 -3.34
CA GLU A 195 8.48 -12.72 -4.52
C GLU A 195 9.69 -13.67 -4.49
N TYR A 196 10.68 -13.34 -3.67
CA TYR A 196 11.97 -14.02 -3.61
C TYR A 196 11.91 -15.54 -3.36
N PRO A 197 12.94 -16.30 -3.80
CA PRO A 197 13.13 -17.69 -3.42
C PRO A 197 13.44 -17.87 -1.93
N ARG A 198 13.47 -19.13 -1.46
CA ARG A 198 14.10 -19.46 -0.18
C ARG A 198 15.58 -19.07 -0.20
N GLY A 199 16.08 -18.59 0.94
CA GLY A 199 17.44 -18.06 1.03
C GLY A 199 17.63 -16.71 0.35
N GLY A 200 16.56 -16.13 -0.23
CA GLY A 200 16.55 -14.77 -0.74
C GLY A 200 16.45 -13.73 0.37
N TYR A 201 15.78 -12.62 0.07
CA TYR A 201 15.73 -11.44 0.91
C TYR A 201 15.30 -11.69 2.37
N ALA A 202 16.12 -11.21 3.31
CA ALA A 202 15.91 -11.22 4.76
C ALA A 202 15.38 -12.56 5.31
N SER A 203 16.05 -13.66 4.93
CA SER A 203 15.60 -15.03 5.25
C SER A 203 16.57 -15.86 6.10
N ALA A 204 17.61 -15.25 6.66
CA ALA A 204 18.68 -15.95 7.39
C ALA A 204 18.15 -16.84 8.54
N ASN A 205 17.08 -16.43 9.22
CA ASN A 205 16.48 -17.18 10.34
C ASN A 205 15.20 -17.95 9.97
N ALA A 206 14.83 -17.97 8.69
CA ALA A 206 13.52 -18.47 8.25
C ALA A 206 13.31 -19.95 8.58
N GLU A 207 14.35 -20.79 8.48
CA GLU A 207 14.26 -22.22 8.81
C GLU A 207 13.98 -22.44 10.30
N GLN A 208 14.73 -21.77 11.18
CA GLN A 208 14.52 -21.85 12.63
C GLN A 208 13.12 -21.37 13.05
N LEU A 209 12.57 -20.39 12.34
CA LEU A 209 11.24 -19.86 12.60
C LEU A 209 10.12 -20.73 11.98
N GLY A 210 10.45 -21.71 11.12
CA GLY A 210 9.47 -22.50 10.36
C GLY A 210 8.78 -21.69 9.25
N ARG A 211 9.48 -20.71 8.68
CA ARG A 211 8.94 -19.69 7.78
C ARG A 211 9.65 -19.61 6.41
N LEU A 212 10.21 -20.72 5.94
CA LEU A 212 10.80 -20.80 4.61
C LEU A 212 9.79 -20.47 3.51
N SER A 213 10.14 -19.61 2.56
CA SER A 213 9.28 -19.22 1.43
C SER A 213 8.80 -20.41 0.60
N LEU A 214 7.57 -20.32 0.09
CA LEU A 214 6.95 -21.28 -0.82
C LEU A 214 6.46 -20.57 -2.08
N PRO A 215 6.79 -21.04 -3.30
CA PRO A 215 7.72 -22.13 -3.62
C PRO A 215 9.14 -21.85 -3.12
N ALA A 216 10.00 -22.88 -3.21
CA ALA A 216 11.41 -22.73 -2.89
C ALA A 216 12.14 -21.78 -3.86
N THR A 217 11.64 -21.67 -5.08
CA THR A 217 12.14 -20.80 -6.15
C THR A 217 11.47 -19.43 -6.11
N GLU A 218 12.01 -18.51 -6.91
CA GLU A 218 11.36 -17.25 -7.23
C GLU A 218 9.97 -17.49 -7.84
N ILE A 219 9.00 -16.62 -7.53
CA ILE A 219 7.65 -16.74 -8.06
C ILE A 219 7.52 -16.01 -9.40
N LEU A 220 7.12 -16.76 -10.43
CA LEU A 220 7.02 -16.23 -11.80
C LEU A 220 5.64 -16.52 -12.42
N THR A 221 5.07 -17.67 -12.13
CA THR A 221 3.81 -18.13 -12.71
C THR A 221 2.62 -17.87 -11.80
N LEU A 222 1.41 -17.92 -12.35
CA LEU A 222 0.18 -17.76 -11.56
C LEU A 222 0.09 -18.77 -10.41
N ALA A 223 0.56 -20.01 -10.62
CA ALA A 223 0.59 -21.02 -9.57
C ALA A 223 1.55 -20.65 -8.42
N ASP A 224 2.69 -20.05 -8.76
CA ASP A 224 3.68 -19.61 -7.77
C ASP A 224 3.12 -18.46 -6.91
N TYR A 225 2.53 -17.44 -7.54
CA TYR A 225 1.91 -16.31 -6.82
C TYR A 225 0.74 -16.77 -5.94
N ARG A 226 -0.12 -17.67 -6.43
CA ARG A 226 -1.19 -18.29 -5.64
C ARG A 226 -0.63 -19.03 -4.43
N MET A 227 0.42 -19.82 -4.60
CA MET A 227 1.08 -20.53 -3.50
C MET A 227 1.71 -19.57 -2.48
N ARG A 228 2.30 -18.45 -2.92
CA ARG A 228 2.85 -17.43 -2.03
C ARG A 228 1.75 -16.73 -1.23
N HIS A 229 0.66 -16.31 -1.88
CA HIS A 229 -0.50 -15.76 -1.17
C HIS A 229 -1.10 -16.75 -0.18
N ALA A 230 -1.23 -18.02 -0.57
CA ALA A 230 -1.68 -19.10 0.30
C ALA A 230 -0.80 -19.21 1.55
N GLN A 231 0.53 -19.30 1.36
CA GLN A 231 1.49 -19.36 2.46
C GLN A 231 1.30 -18.20 3.44
N TYR A 232 1.30 -16.96 2.95
CA TYR A 232 1.19 -15.79 3.81
C TYR A 232 -0.12 -15.81 4.62
N LYS A 233 -1.22 -16.22 3.99
CA LYS A 233 -2.53 -16.34 4.65
C LYS A 233 -2.70 -17.59 5.51
N THR A 234 -1.69 -18.45 5.64
CA THR A 234 -1.66 -19.47 6.70
C THR A 234 -1.23 -18.90 8.05
N ASP A 235 -0.64 -17.70 8.09
CA ASP A 235 -0.21 -17.08 9.32
C ASP A 235 -1.42 -16.71 10.22
N PRO A 236 -1.47 -17.18 11.48
CA PRO A 236 -2.62 -16.96 12.35
C PRO A 236 -2.83 -15.49 12.72
N ASP A 237 -1.76 -14.69 12.79
CA ASP A 237 -1.82 -13.29 13.19
C ASP A 237 -2.33 -12.42 12.03
N LEU A 238 -1.98 -12.79 10.78
CA LEU A 238 -2.59 -12.21 9.59
C LEU A 238 -4.07 -12.59 9.43
N GLN A 239 -4.44 -13.85 9.70
CA GLN A 239 -5.84 -14.26 9.71
C GLN A 239 -6.64 -13.49 10.78
N ALA A 240 -6.06 -13.28 11.96
CA ALA A 240 -6.68 -12.51 13.03
C ALA A 240 -6.93 -11.05 12.63
N LEU A 241 -5.96 -10.41 11.96
CA LEU A 241 -6.13 -9.04 11.44
C LEU A 241 -7.28 -8.97 10.42
N HIS A 242 -7.30 -9.86 9.43
CA HIS A 242 -8.36 -9.91 8.42
C HIS A 242 -9.74 -10.17 9.01
N ALA A 243 -9.81 -10.90 10.12
CA ALA A 243 -11.05 -11.16 10.83
C ALA A 243 -11.51 -9.99 11.72
N ALA A 244 -10.66 -9.00 12.01
CA ALA A 244 -10.95 -7.94 12.98
C ALA A 244 -11.68 -6.73 12.38
N ALA A 245 -11.34 -6.32 11.16
CA ALA A 245 -11.87 -5.13 10.50
C ALA A 245 -11.73 -5.23 8.96
N PRO A 246 -12.49 -4.44 8.17
CA PRO A 246 -12.34 -4.46 6.72
C PRO A 246 -10.99 -3.84 6.30
N MET A 247 -10.32 -4.48 5.35
CA MET A 247 -9.05 -4.03 4.78
C MET A 247 -9.24 -3.24 3.49
N ILE A 248 -8.59 -2.08 3.41
CA ILE A 248 -8.41 -1.27 2.21
C ILE A 248 -6.95 -1.43 1.78
N ALA A 249 -6.72 -2.22 0.72
CA ALA A 249 -5.36 -2.56 0.29
C ALA A 249 -4.99 -1.97 -1.07
N VAL A 250 -3.72 -1.68 -1.24
CA VAL A 250 -3.08 -1.48 -2.54
C VAL A 250 -1.78 -2.29 -2.58
N TRP A 251 -1.35 -2.69 -3.77
CA TRP A 251 -0.04 -3.33 -3.97
C TRP A 251 1.07 -2.28 -3.96
N ASP A 252 2.28 -2.75 -3.71
CA ASP A 252 3.54 -2.10 -4.04
C ASP A 252 4.25 -2.91 -5.14
N ASP A 253 5.57 -2.95 -5.14
CA ASP A 253 6.39 -3.68 -6.11
C ASP A 253 6.46 -5.17 -5.82
N HIS A 254 6.67 -5.60 -4.58
CA HIS A 254 6.92 -7.02 -4.25
C HIS A 254 5.72 -7.95 -4.46
N GLU A 255 4.50 -7.41 -4.61
CA GLU A 255 3.38 -8.18 -5.18
C GLU A 255 3.65 -8.72 -6.58
N ILE A 256 4.63 -8.15 -7.29
CA ILE A 256 5.09 -8.53 -8.62
C ILE A 256 6.58 -8.89 -8.55
N ALA A 257 7.45 -7.90 -8.42
CA ALA A 257 8.90 -8.02 -8.32
C ALA A 257 9.53 -6.70 -7.84
N ASN A 258 10.63 -6.77 -7.09
CA ASN A 258 11.35 -5.61 -6.55
C ASN A 258 11.59 -4.50 -7.60
N ASP A 259 11.35 -3.25 -7.20
CA ASP A 259 11.43 -2.01 -8.00
C ASP A 259 10.61 -2.06 -9.31
N THR A 260 9.40 -2.65 -9.25
CA THR A 260 8.49 -2.69 -10.40
C THR A 260 8.11 -1.28 -10.88
N TRP A 261 8.15 -1.10 -12.19
CA TRP A 261 7.54 0.01 -12.94
C TRP A 261 6.64 -0.52 -14.06
N ALA A 262 6.04 0.37 -14.87
CA ALA A 262 4.98 -0.01 -15.80
C ALA A 262 5.35 -1.20 -16.73
N ASN A 263 6.60 -1.28 -17.19
CA ASN A 263 7.04 -2.28 -18.17
C ASN A 263 8.24 -3.15 -17.73
N GLY A 264 8.67 -3.08 -16.47
CA GLY A 264 9.80 -3.85 -15.97
C GLY A 264 9.92 -3.82 -14.46
N ALA A 265 10.97 -4.46 -13.93
CA ALA A 265 11.35 -4.47 -12.52
C ALA A 265 12.87 -4.70 -12.44
N GLU A 266 13.50 -4.30 -11.33
CA GLU A 266 14.91 -4.60 -11.07
C GLU A 266 15.11 -6.11 -10.94
N ASN A 267 14.29 -6.75 -10.11
CA ASN A 267 14.35 -8.19 -9.88
C ASN A 267 13.54 -8.98 -10.94
N HIS A 268 13.82 -8.72 -12.22
CA HIS A 268 13.30 -9.52 -13.32
C HIS A 268 14.26 -9.59 -14.51
N GLN A 269 14.63 -10.80 -14.94
CA GLN A 269 15.54 -11.00 -16.07
C GLN A 269 14.88 -11.77 -17.20
N SER A 270 14.38 -11.05 -18.21
CA SER A 270 13.56 -11.66 -19.26
C SER A 270 14.25 -12.74 -20.10
N ALA A 271 15.59 -12.76 -20.12
CA ALA A 271 16.38 -13.79 -20.80
C ALA A 271 16.22 -15.18 -20.19
N ILE A 272 15.92 -15.28 -18.89
CA ILE A 272 15.83 -16.56 -18.15
C ILE A 272 14.47 -16.76 -17.48
N GLU A 273 13.73 -15.69 -17.17
CA GLU A 273 12.44 -15.74 -16.49
C GLU A 273 11.23 -15.58 -17.42
N GLY A 274 11.47 -15.31 -18.71
CA GLY A 274 10.41 -15.05 -19.69
C GLY A 274 9.93 -13.59 -19.68
N SER A 275 8.70 -13.35 -20.14
CA SER A 275 8.20 -11.97 -20.29
C SER A 275 7.77 -11.36 -18.96
N PHE A 276 8.22 -10.14 -18.67
CA PHE A 276 7.73 -9.36 -17.52
C PHE A 276 6.21 -9.17 -17.57
N ALA A 277 5.65 -8.95 -18.77
CA ALA A 277 4.20 -8.78 -18.93
C ALA A 277 3.43 -10.04 -18.49
N ALA A 278 3.99 -11.24 -18.72
CA ALA A 278 3.39 -12.49 -18.26
C ALA A 278 3.49 -12.65 -16.73
N ARG A 279 4.64 -12.32 -16.14
CA ARG A 279 4.85 -12.30 -14.68
C ARG A 279 3.89 -11.32 -14.00
N LYS A 280 3.80 -10.08 -14.51
CA LYS A 280 2.85 -9.06 -14.04
C LYS A 280 1.40 -9.53 -14.14
N ALA A 281 0.98 -10.10 -15.27
CA ALA A 281 -0.39 -10.60 -15.42
C ALA A 281 -0.72 -11.71 -14.40
N ALA A 282 0.22 -12.64 -14.17
CA ALA A 282 0.08 -13.69 -13.15
C ALA A 282 -0.05 -13.12 -11.74
N ALA A 283 0.83 -12.17 -11.39
CA ALA A 283 0.83 -11.48 -10.10
C ALA A 283 -0.49 -10.74 -9.84
N LEU A 284 -0.93 -9.89 -10.78
CA LEU A 284 -2.16 -9.10 -10.63
C LEU A 284 -3.39 -10.02 -10.53
N GLN A 285 -3.44 -11.09 -11.33
CA GLN A 285 -4.53 -12.06 -11.21
C GLN A 285 -4.56 -12.72 -9.83
N ALA A 286 -3.42 -13.18 -9.32
CA ALA A 286 -3.33 -13.79 -8.00
C ALA A 286 -3.72 -12.80 -6.88
N TYR A 287 -3.22 -11.56 -6.94
CA TYR A 287 -3.59 -10.50 -5.99
C TYR A 287 -5.11 -10.31 -5.95
N HIS A 288 -5.72 -10.23 -7.13
CA HIS A 288 -7.15 -10.05 -7.27
C HIS A 288 -7.96 -11.25 -6.78
N GLU A 289 -7.47 -12.47 -6.92
CA GLU A 289 -8.12 -13.66 -6.37
C GLU A 289 -8.00 -13.71 -4.85
N TRP A 290 -6.86 -13.30 -4.30
CA TRP A 290 -6.49 -13.53 -2.91
C TRP A 290 -6.68 -12.33 -1.97
N MET A 291 -6.96 -11.13 -2.48
CA MET A 291 -7.22 -9.94 -1.66
C MET A 291 -8.71 -9.57 -1.66
N PRO A 292 -9.24 -9.00 -0.54
CA PRO A 292 -10.64 -8.63 -0.42
C PRO A 292 -10.97 -7.31 -1.14
N THR A 293 -10.43 -7.12 -2.35
CA THR A 293 -10.60 -5.92 -3.17
C THR A 293 -11.69 -6.11 -4.22
N ARG A 294 -12.35 -5.00 -4.57
CA ARG A 294 -13.36 -4.92 -5.62
C ARG A 294 -12.67 -4.63 -6.95
N ASN A 295 -12.84 -5.52 -7.94
CA ASN A 295 -11.98 -5.57 -9.12
C ASN A 295 -12.79 -5.36 -10.41
N ALA A 296 -13.26 -4.14 -10.64
CA ALA A 296 -13.99 -3.81 -11.87
C ALA A 296 -13.06 -3.77 -13.10
N GLN A 297 -11.79 -3.39 -12.90
CA GLN A 297 -10.76 -3.32 -13.93
C GLN A 297 -9.46 -3.91 -13.37
N PRO A 298 -9.05 -5.13 -13.77
CA PRO A 298 -7.92 -5.84 -13.15
C PRO A 298 -6.59 -5.07 -13.20
N ASP A 299 -6.38 -4.21 -14.19
CA ASP A 299 -5.14 -3.44 -14.31
C ASP A 299 -5.16 -2.14 -13.47
N LEU A 300 -6.27 -1.79 -12.83
CA LEU A 300 -6.42 -0.58 -12.03
C LEU A 300 -6.80 -0.92 -10.59
N ILE A 301 -5.97 -0.52 -9.63
CA ILE A 301 -6.24 -0.71 -8.21
C ILE A 301 -6.59 0.60 -7.48
N TYR A 302 -6.24 1.76 -8.03
CA TYR A 302 -6.50 3.03 -7.37
C TYR A 302 -8.00 3.33 -7.28
N ARG A 303 -8.43 3.81 -6.11
CA ARG A 303 -9.85 4.03 -5.77
C ARG A 303 -10.00 4.90 -4.54
N SER A 304 -11.20 5.36 -4.24
CA SER A 304 -11.47 6.30 -3.14
C SER A 304 -12.54 5.80 -2.17
N PHE A 305 -12.38 6.15 -0.90
CA PHE A 305 -13.26 5.78 0.21
C PHE A 305 -13.61 7.02 1.03
N ASN A 306 -14.90 7.29 1.20
CA ASN A 306 -15.38 8.44 1.95
C ASN A 306 -15.90 8.00 3.31
N PHE A 307 -15.24 8.45 4.36
CA PHE A 307 -15.71 8.31 5.74
C PHE A 307 -16.56 9.54 6.07
N GLY A 308 -17.79 9.52 5.56
CA GLY A 308 -18.71 10.66 5.62
C GLY A 308 -18.08 11.92 5.04
N ASN A 309 -18.27 13.05 5.72
CA ASN A 309 -17.67 14.34 5.38
C ASN A 309 -16.36 14.62 6.13
N LEU A 310 -15.78 13.63 6.83
CA LEU A 310 -14.60 13.86 7.65
C LEU A 310 -13.30 13.53 6.90
N LEU A 311 -13.23 12.38 6.26
CA LEU A 311 -12.00 11.89 5.63
C LEU A 311 -12.31 11.24 4.29
N ALA A 312 -11.68 11.73 3.23
CA ALA A 312 -11.62 11.07 1.93
C ALA A 312 -10.25 10.40 1.77
N LEU A 313 -10.23 9.08 1.73
CA LEU A 313 -9.04 8.27 1.50
C LEU A 313 -8.94 7.93 0.01
N HIS A 314 -7.94 8.47 -0.67
CA HIS A 314 -7.62 8.17 -2.07
C HIS A 314 -6.44 7.20 -2.10
N MET A 315 -6.70 5.94 -2.42
CA MET A 315 -5.66 4.92 -2.60
C MET A 315 -5.05 5.09 -3.99
N LEU A 316 -3.73 5.26 -4.05
CA LEU A 316 -2.97 5.48 -5.28
C LEU A 316 -2.16 4.24 -5.66
N ASP A 317 -1.78 4.20 -6.92
CA ASP A 317 -0.89 3.22 -7.53
C ASP A 317 0.33 4.00 -8.02
N THR A 318 1.48 3.74 -7.42
CA THR A 318 2.75 4.35 -7.82
C THR A 318 3.71 3.31 -8.38
N ARG A 319 3.20 2.27 -9.05
CA ARG A 319 4.00 1.15 -9.58
C ARG A 319 3.65 0.77 -11.01
N VAL A 320 2.43 0.32 -11.29
CA VAL A 320 2.16 -0.40 -12.56
C VAL A 320 1.40 0.41 -13.60
N VAL A 321 0.59 1.38 -13.18
CA VAL A 321 -0.32 2.08 -14.09
C VAL A 321 0.42 3.08 -14.98
N GLY A 322 1.30 3.90 -14.41
CA GLY A 322 1.87 5.04 -15.13
C GLY A 322 3.26 5.45 -14.67
N ARG A 323 3.99 4.57 -14.00
CA ARG A 323 5.34 4.80 -13.52
C ARG A 323 6.36 4.56 -14.62
N ASP A 324 7.18 5.57 -14.89
CA ASP A 324 8.40 5.43 -15.68
C ASP A 324 9.49 4.67 -14.89
N GLU A 325 10.44 4.06 -15.58
CA GLU A 325 11.59 3.38 -14.95
C GLU A 325 12.30 4.30 -13.92
N PRO A 326 12.63 3.80 -12.70
CA PRO A 326 13.43 4.53 -11.72
C PRO A 326 14.76 5.02 -12.30
N ALA A 327 15.21 6.20 -11.86
CA ALA A 327 16.53 6.68 -12.24
C ALA A 327 17.61 5.94 -11.44
N ASP A 328 18.77 5.71 -12.06
CA ASP A 328 19.90 5.03 -11.41
C ASP A 328 21.03 6.04 -11.17
N TYR A 329 21.48 6.14 -9.92
CA TYR A 329 22.58 7.01 -9.50
C TYR A 329 23.87 6.75 -10.27
N THR A 330 24.18 5.50 -10.62
CA THR A 330 25.44 5.13 -11.28
C THR A 330 25.63 5.88 -12.60
N ARG A 331 24.54 6.27 -13.26
CA ARG A 331 24.54 7.03 -14.53
C ARG A 331 25.02 8.47 -14.36
N PHE A 332 25.05 8.98 -13.13
CA PHE A 332 25.44 10.34 -12.79
C PHE A 332 26.81 10.40 -12.11
N PHE A 333 27.47 9.26 -11.87
CA PHE A 333 28.84 9.24 -11.40
C PHE A 333 29.81 9.09 -12.59
N THR A 334 30.63 10.12 -12.79
CA THR A 334 31.64 10.18 -13.86
C THR A 334 33.05 10.13 -13.28
N ALA A 335 34.06 9.98 -14.15
CA ALA A 335 35.46 10.10 -13.73
C ALA A 335 35.80 11.45 -13.07
N SER A 336 35.03 12.50 -13.39
CA SER A 336 35.13 13.85 -12.81
C SER A 336 34.29 14.06 -11.54
N GLY A 337 33.60 13.02 -11.05
CA GLY A 337 32.70 13.09 -9.90
C GLY A 337 31.21 13.07 -10.31
N PHE A 338 30.36 13.52 -9.39
CA PHE A 338 28.91 13.51 -9.56
C PHE A 338 28.41 14.61 -10.52
N ASP A 339 27.74 14.22 -11.59
CA ASP A 339 27.08 15.12 -12.55
C ASP A 339 25.76 15.66 -11.97
N ALA A 340 25.88 16.66 -11.09
CA ALA A 340 24.73 17.28 -10.44
C ALA A 340 23.76 17.94 -11.42
N ALA A 341 24.25 18.46 -12.54
CA ALA A 341 23.42 19.14 -13.54
C ALA A 341 22.59 18.12 -14.33
N GLY A 342 23.23 17.06 -14.84
CA GLY A 342 22.54 15.96 -15.52
C GLY A 342 21.55 15.25 -14.60
N PHE A 343 21.94 15.01 -13.34
CA PHE A 343 21.06 14.46 -12.33
C PHE A 343 19.80 15.31 -12.13
N THR A 344 19.98 16.61 -11.87
CA THR A 344 18.88 17.55 -11.65
C THR A 344 17.93 17.60 -12.86
N ALA A 345 18.49 17.60 -14.08
CA ALA A 345 17.70 17.58 -15.30
C ALA A 345 16.89 16.29 -15.47
N ALA A 346 17.45 15.13 -15.07
CA ALA A 346 16.79 13.83 -15.20
C ALA A 346 15.63 13.67 -14.21
N VAL A 347 15.85 13.93 -12.91
CA VAL A 347 14.81 13.77 -11.87
C VAL A 347 13.75 14.87 -11.91
N GLY A 348 14.12 16.04 -12.43
CA GLY A 348 13.23 17.20 -12.61
C GLY A 348 12.51 17.24 -13.96
N ALA A 349 12.70 16.24 -14.83
CA ALA A 349 12.13 16.24 -16.18
C ALA A 349 10.59 16.33 -16.13
N PRO A 350 9.95 17.32 -16.80
CA PRO A 350 8.49 17.52 -16.72
C PRO A 350 7.65 16.33 -17.21
N ALA A 351 8.22 15.52 -18.11
CA ALA A 351 7.55 14.35 -18.66
C ALA A 351 7.64 13.12 -17.76
N ARG A 352 8.47 13.12 -16.71
CA ARG A 352 8.69 11.97 -15.84
C ARG A 352 7.49 11.75 -14.91
N GLN A 353 6.90 10.56 -14.95
CA GLN A 353 5.64 10.25 -14.28
C GLN A 353 5.76 9.06 -13.32
N LEU A 354 5.06 9.17 -12.20
CA LEU A 354 4.92 8.10 -11.21
C LEU A 354 3.54 7.42 -11.27
N MET A 355 2.49 8.21 -11.49
CA MET A 355 1.09 7.74 -11.54
C MET A 355 0.52 7.71 -12.98
N GLY A 356 1.19 8.39 -13.91
CA GLY A 356 0.67 8.65 -15.25
C GLY A 356 -0.48 9.67 -15.29
N GLY A 357 -0.83 10.09 -16.52
CA GLY A 357 -1.79 11.17 -16.74
C GLY A 357 -3.23 10.84 -16.32
N THR A 358 -3.70 9.62 -16.60
CA THR A 358 -5.08 9.19 -16.30
C THR A 358 -5.37 9.21 -14.81
N GLN A 359 -4.49 8.63 -13.99
CA GLN A 359 -4.66 8.62 -12.54
C GLN A 359 -4.46 10.02 -11.93
N THR A 360 -3.53 10.80 -12.47
CA THR A 360 -3.35 12.21 -12.05
C THR A 360 -4.63 13.00 -12.25
N GLN A 361 -5.26 12.90 -13.42
CA GLN A 361 -6.53 13.57 -13.71
C GLN A 361 -7.67 13.06 -12.82
N TRP A 362 -7.74 11.74 -12.60
CA TRP A 362 -8.70 11.16 -11.68
C TRP A 362 -8.54 11.73 -10.26
N LEU A 363 -7.32 11.79 -9.72
CA LEU A 363 -7.05 12.30 -8.38
C LEU A 363 -7.45 13.77 -8.25
N GLN A 364 -7.14 14.60 -9.25
CA GLN A 364 -7.56 15.99 -9.30
C GLN A 364 -9.08 16.13 -9.24
N GLN A 365 -9.81 15.30 -9.99
CA GLN A 365 -11.27 15.28 -9.97
C GLN A 365 -11.83 14.83 -8.62
N GLN A 366 -11.25 13.78 -8.01
CA GLN A 366 -11.68 13.31 -6.68
C GLN A 366 -11.47 14.39 -5.61
N MET A 367 -10.30 15.02 -5.57
CA MET A 367 -10.02 16.11 -4.63
C MET A 367 -10.95 17.30 -4.87
N ALA A 368 -11.18 17.71 -6.11
CA ALA A 368 -12.05 18.83 -6.45
C ALA A 368 -13.50 18.58 -6.00
N ALA A 369 -14.00 17.34 -6.20
CA ALA A 369 -15.36 16.96 -5.81
C ALA A 369 -15.53 16.75 -4.29
N SER A 370 -14.45 16.44 -3.56
CA SER A 370 -14.53 16.08 -2.15
C SER A 370 -14.77 17.28 -1.23
N THR A 371 -15.77 17.16 -0.37
CA THR A 371 -16.06 18.11 0.72
C THR A 371 -15.51 17.66 2.07
N ALA A 372 -14.76 16.55 2.10
CA ALA A 372 -14.22 16.01 3.33
C ALA A 372 -13.18 16.94 3.97
N THR A 373 -13.19 17.04 5.30
CA THR A 373 -12.20 17.83 6.07
C THR A 373 -10.77 17.45 5.72
N TRP A 374 -10.49 16.15 5.63
CA TRP A 374 -9.18 15.60 5.31
C TRP A 374 -9.18 14.95 3.94
N GLN A 375 -8.16 15.27 3.13
CA GLN A 375 -7.80 14.52 1.93
C GLN A 375 -6.60 13.66 2.29
N VAL A 376 -6.79 12.35 2.37
CA VAL A 376 -5.77 11.39 2.75
C VAL A 376 -5.35 10.60 1.51
N LEU A 377 -4.06 10.59 1.20
CA LEU A 377 -3.51 9.72 0.16
C LEU A 377 -2.97 8.46 0.83
N GLY A 378 -3.47 7.29 0.44
CA GLY A 378 -2.85 6.01 0.80
C GLY A 378 -2.03 5.52 -0.38
N GLN A 379 -0.71 5.43 -0.22
CA GLN A 379 0.20 5.09 -1.32
C GLN A 379 1.48 4.45 -0.81
N GLN A 380 2.35 4.04 -1.73
CA GLN A 380 3.46 3.13 -1.49
C GLN A 380 4.70 3.86 -0.94
N VAL A 381 5.25 4.81 -1.71
CA VAL A 381 6.62 5.31 -1.56
C VAL A 381 6.70 6.72 -0.95
N LEU A 382 7.80 7.09 -0.30
CA LEU A 382 7.89 8.40 0.38
C LEU A 382 7.71 9.62 -0.56
N MET A 383 6.83 10.54 -0.16
CA MET A 383 6.55 11.80 -0.84
C MET A 383 7.44 12.95 -0.37
N GLY A 384 7.83 12.96 0.91
CA GLY A 384 8.70 13.98 1.48
C GLY A 384 10.01 14.16 0.70
N ARG A 385 10.56 15.38 0.71
CA ARG A 385 11.90 15.65 0.14
C ARG A 385 12.95 15.14 1.11
N MET A 386 13.65 14.08 0.73
CA MET A 386 14.61 13.37 1.56
C MET A 386 16.01 13.55 0.99
N ASN A 387 16.47 14.81 0.93
CA ASN A 387 17.78 15.14 0.40
C ASN A 387 18.86 14.94 1.46
N ILE A 388 19.87 14.14 1.17
CA ILE A 388 21.06 13.95 1.99
C ILE A 388 22.31 14.44 1.24
N PRO A 389 23.36 14.90 1.96
CA PRO A 389 24.64 15.22 1.34
C PRO A 389 25.15 14.09 0.44
N ALA A 390 25.50 14.41 -0.81
CA ALA A 390 25.94 13.42 -1.79
C ALA A 390 27.09 12.51 -1.31
N PRO A 391 28.09 12.97 -0.52
CA PRO A 391 29.13 12.09 0.03
C PRO A 391 28.62 10.95 0.90
N ILE A 392 27.47 11.12 1.58
CA ILE A 392 26.84 10.04 2.36
C ILE A 392 26.30 8.97 1.42
N LEU A 393 25.65 9.39 0.34
CA LEU A 393 25.10 8.47 -0.64
C LEU A 393 26.19 7.74 -1.42
N VAL A 394 27.30 8.43 -1.75
CA VAL A 394 28.48 7.83 -2.39
C VAL A 394 29.03 6.69 -1.54
N GLU A 395 29.06 6.81 -0.21
CA GLU A 395 29.52 5.72 0.65
C GLU A 395 28.62 4.47 0.55
N THR A 396 27.33 4.67 0.28
CA THR A 396 26.36 3.58 0.12
C THR A 396 26.49 2.90 -1.24
N ILE A 397 26.74 3.68 -2.31
CA ILE A 397 26.86 3.18 -3.68
C ILE A 397 28.24 2.59 -3.95
N GLN A 398 29.29 3.26 -3.47
CA GLN A 398 30.69 2.90 -3.64
C GLN A 398 31.42 3.00 -2.29
N PRO A 399 31.38 1.94 -1.46
CA PRO A 399 31.99 1.95 -0.13
C PRO A 399 33.47 2.36 -0.14
N GLY A 400 33.83 3.28 0.75
CA GLY A 400 35.17 3.87 0.87
C GLY A 400 35.42 5.08 -0.04
N ALA A 401 34.49 5.44 -0.93
CA ALA A 401 34.59 6.64 -1.76
C ALA A 401 33.81 7.84 -1.18
N GLY A 402 33.02 7.63 -0.12
CA GLY A 402 32.21 8.66 0.51
C GLY A 402 32.56 8.87 1.99
N VAL A 403 31.56 9.26 2.77
CA VAL A 403 31.63 9.29 4.24
C VAL A 403 30.37 8.69 4.84
N THR A 404 30.49 8.01 5.97
CA THR A 404 29.30 7.53 6.68
C THR A 404 28.49 8.68 7.26
N VAL A 405 27.24 8.41 7.68
CA VAL A 405 26.38 9.44 8.30
C VAL A 405 27.03 9.97 9.58
N SER A 406 27.56 9.07 10.41
CA SER A 406 28.27 9.45 11.64
C SER A 406 29.51 10.30 11.37
N GLN A 407 30.29 9.98 10.33
CA GLN A 407 31.44 10.79 9.93
C GLN A 407 31.02 12.18 9.45
N TYR A 408 30.00 12.26 8.59
CA TYR A 408 29.48 13.55 8.12
C TYR A 408 28.97 14.41 9.28
N ALA A 409 28.22 13.83 10.21
CA ALA A 409 27.73 14.52 11.40
C ALA A 409 28.89 15.07 12.27
N ALA A 410 29.97 14.30 12.43
CA ALA A 410 31.16 14.77 13.14
C ALA A 410 31.84 15.97 12.44
N ILE A 411 31.89 15.96 11.11
CA ILE A 411 32.43 17.07 10.32
C ILE A 411 31.54 18.32 10.47
N VAL A 412 30.22 18.17 10.45
CA VAL A 412 29.27 19.27 10.71
C VAL A 412 29.43 19.84 12.12
N ALA A 413 29.53 18.99 13.14
CA ALA A 413 29.75 19.43 14.53
C ALA A 413 31.07 20.19 14.67
N LYS A 414 32.15 19.72 14.02
CA LYS A 414 33.43 20.40 13.97
C LYS A 414 33.34 21.75 13.25
N ALA A 415 32.57 21.84 12.16
CA ALA A 415 32.34 23.09 11.44
C ALA A 415 31.60 24.14 12.30
N GLN A 416 30.69 23.69 13.17
CA GLN A 416 29.97 24.58 14.09
C GLN A 416 30.81 25.02 15.29
N THR A 417 31.65 24.13 15.83
CA THR A 417 32.36 24.36 17.11
C THR A 417 33.80 24.83 16.95
N ALA A 418 34.48 24.44 15.89
CA ALA A 418 35.88 24.74 15.63
C ALA A 418 36.18 24.90 14.11
N PRO A 419 35.50 25.80 13.39
CA PRO A 419 35.59 25.90 11.92
C PRO A 419 37.01 26.12 11.38
N ALA A 420 37.89 26.78 12.14
CA ALA A 420 39.29 26.99 11.78
C ALA A 420 40.11 25.69 11.68
N THR A 421 39.65 24.60 12.29
CA THR A 421 40.33 23.30 12.33
C THR A 421 39.91 22.36 11.20
N LEU A 422 38.96 22.78 10.35
CA LEU A 422 38.53 22.00 9.19
C LEU A 422 39.67 21.88 8.16
N THR A 423 40.00 20.64 7.81
CA THR A 423 40.91 20.29 6.72
C THR A 423 40.32 20.66 5.36
N ALA A 424 41.15 20.70 4.33
CA ALA A 424 40.68 20.94 2.96
C ALA A 424 39.68 19.86 2.49
N ALA A 425 39.90 18.60 2.88
CA ALA A 425 39.02 17.48 2.55
C ALA A 425 37.65 17.62 3.23
N GLU A 426 37.61 17.95 4.52
CA GLU A 426 36.35 18.18 5.24
C GLU A 426 35.55 19.35 4.65
N LYS A 427 36.23 20.43 4.25
CA LYS A 427 35.58 21.56 3.56
C LYS A 427 35.01 21.12 2.20
N ALA A 428 35.73 20.28 1.45
CA ALA A 428 35.25 19.76 0.17
C ALA A 428 34.01 18.86 0.35
N ILE A 429 33.96 18.04 1.40
CA ILE A 429 32.79 17.21 1.76
C ILE A 429 31.58 18.09 2.08
N LEU A 430 31.74 19.12 2.92
CA LEU A 430 30.67 20.04 3.29
C LEU A 430 30.17 20.89 2.11
N ALA A 431 31.01 21.12 1.10
CA ALA A 431 30.65 21.87 -0.10
C ALA A 431 29.86 21.06 -1.14
N GLN A 432 29.77 19.73 -0.99
CA GLN A 432 29.00 18.90 -1.90
C GLN A 432 27.49 19.13 -1.75
N PRO A 433 26.71 19.02 -2.83
CA PRO A 433 25.27 19.23 -2.78
C PRO A 433 24.56 18.15 -1.97
N SER A 434 23.38 18.47 -1.46
CA SER A 434 22.42 17.47 -1.01
C SER A 434 21.54 17.05 -2.19
N ILE A 435 21.36 15.75 -2.34
CA ILE A 435 20.55 15.11 -3.39
C ILE A 435 19.57 14.14 -2.73
N PRO A 436 18.44 13.82 -3.38
CA PRO A 436 17.59 12.72 -2.98
C PRO A 436 18.37 11.48 -2.54
N TYR A 437 17.90 10.77 -1.52
CA TYR A 437 18.47 9.47 -1.17
C TYR A 437 17.80 8.31 -1.90
N ASN A 438 16.52 8.43 -2.28
CA ASN A 438 15.74 7.38 -2.95
C ASN A 438 15.11 7.89 -4.27
N LEU A 439 15.59 7.37 -5.41
CA LEU A 439 15.05 7.69 -6.76
C LEU A 439 13.90 6.79 -7.18
N ASP A 440 13.65 5.73 -6.41
CA ASP A 440 12.48 4.89 -6.52
C ASP A 440 11.25 5.55 -5.84
N ALA A 441 11.46 6.49 -4.93
CA ALA A 441 10.41 7.29 -4.31
C ALA A 441 10.04 8.56 -5.11
N TRP A 442 9.11 9.39 -4.60
CA TRP A 442 8.67 10.62 -5.27
C TRP A 442 9.80 11.63 -5.54
N ASP A 443 10.92 11.54 -4.82
CA ASP A 443 12.09 12.37 -5.11
C ASP A 443 12.72 12.11 -6.48
N GLY A 444 12.55 10.90 -7.03
CA GLY A 444 12.92 10.57 -8.40
C GLY A 444 11.95 11.12 -9.46
N TYR A 445 10.78 11.62 -9.07
CA TYR A 445 9.68 12.04 -9.96
C TYR A 445 9.16 13.44 -9.58
N GLN A 446 10.06 14.42 -9.54
CA GLN A 446 9.80 15.71 -8.91
C GLN A 446 8.61 16.45 -9.54
N ALA A 447 8.49 16.46 -10.87
CA ALA A 447 7.38 17.11 -11.56
C ALA A 447 6.01 16.48 -11.24
N ALA A 448 5.96 15.15 -11.12
CA ALA A 448 4.76 14.43 -10.71
C ALA A 448 4.36 14.78 -9.27
N ARG A 449 5.34 14.86 -8.35
CA ARG A 449 5.11 15.31 -6.97
C ARG A 449 4.51 16.72 -6.93
N GLU A 450 5.11 17.66 -7.65
CA GLU A 450 4.63 19.04 -7.69
C GLU A 450 3.23 19.17 -8.25
N THR A 451 2.84 18.29 -9.18
CA THR A 451 1.47 18.27 -9.72
C THR A 451 0.46 17.91 -8.63
N VAL A 452 0.75 16.91 -7.79
CA VAL A 452 -0.13 16.50 -6.68
C VAL A 452 -0.17 17.57 -5.58
N LEU A 453 0.99 18.05 -5.15
CA LEU A 453 1.08 19.09 -4.12
C LEU A 453 0.41 20.39 -4.56
N GLY A 454 0.65 20.83 -5.80
CA GLY A 454 0.02 22.00 -6.40
C GLY A 454 -1.50 21.86 -6.51
N THR A 455 -2.00 20.66 -6.84
CA THR A 455 -3.44 20.37 -6.85
C THR A 455 -4.04 20.56 -5.45
N ALA A 456 -3.49 19.91 -4.43
CA ALA A 456 -4.00 20.01 -3.07
C ALA A 456 -3.94 21.45 -2.54
N ARG A 457 -2.85 22.17 -2.83
CA ARG A 457 -2.67 23.57 -2.44
C ARG A 457 -3.69 24.49 -3.10
N SER A 458 -3.86 24.39 -4.42
CA SER A 458 -4.78 25.25 -5.18
C SER A 458 -6.25 25.04 -4.77
N LEU A 459 -6.61 23.81 -4.40
CA LEU A 459 -7.93 23.47 -3.87
C LEU A 459 -8.08 23.72 -2.36
N GLY A 460 -7.04 24.20 -1.69
CA GLY A 460 -7.07 24.51 -0.26
C GLY A 460 -7.32 23.31 0.65
N LYS A 461 -6.86 22.11 0.27
CA LYS A 461 -7.12 20.87 1.02
C LYS A 461 -6.25 20.72 2.26
N ASN A 462 -6.75 20.01 3.27
CA ASN A 462 -5.92 19.50 4.37
C ASN A 462 -5.36 18.13 3.95
N LEU A 463 -4.16 18.15 3.36
CA LEU A 463 -3.53 16.96 2.80
C LEU A 463 -2.75 16.19 3.88
N VAL A 464 -3.01 14.89 3.96
CA VAL A 464 -2.20 13.91 4.70
C VAL A 464 -1.81 12.80 3.73
N VAL A 465 -0.55 12.41 3.71
CA VAL A 465 -0.03 11.32 2.89
C VAL A 465 0.39 10.18 3.80
N LEU A 466 -0.06 8.97 3.48
CA LEU A 466 0.33 7.73 4.14
C LEU A 466 1.24 6.94 3.20
N SER A 467 2.36 6.47 3.73
CA SER A 467 3.44 5.84 2.95
C SER A 467 3.99 4.60 3.67
N GLY A 468 4.60 3.69 2.92
CA GLY A 468 5.26 2.47 3.39
C GLY A 468 6.65 2.32 2.75
N ASP A 469 6.87 1.18 2.05
CA ASP A 469 8.05 0.82 1.23
C ASP A 469 9.37 0.73 1.99
N THR A 470 9.82 1.82 2.60
CA THR A 470 11.18 1.99 3.14
C THR A 470 11.51 1.17 4.38
N HIS A 471 10.56 0.42 4.93
CA HIS A 471 10.65 -0.35 6.18
C HIS A 471 10.96 0.47 7.44
N ASN A 472 10.94 1.79 7.37
CA ASN A 472 11.26 2.70 8.46
C ASN A 472 10.06 3.62 8.73
N ALA A 473 9.96 4.19 9.93
CA ALA A 473 8.90 5.13 10.26
C ALA A 473 9.34 6.57 9.93
N TRP A 474 8.44 7.39 9.40
CA TRP A 474 8.74 8.77 9.02
C TRP A 474 7.59 9.73 9.28
N ALA A 475 7.92 11.00 9.59
CA ALA A 475 6.96 12.10 9.57
C ALA A 475 7.58 13.32 8.88
N ASN A 476 7.04 13.72 7.73
CA ASN A 476 7.56 14.82 6.92
C ASN A 476 6.54 15.97 6.78
N GLU A 477 7.03 17.20 6.86
CA GLU A 477 6.28 18.38 6.39
C GLU A 477 6.42 18.51 4.86
N LEU A 478 5.31 18.59 4.15
CA LEU A 478 5.28 18.66 2.69
C LEU A 478 5.11 20.11 2.25
N ALA A 479 6.05 20.57 1.43
CA ALA A 479 6.00 21.88 0.79
C ALA A 479 6.20 21.74 -0.72
N ASP A 480 5.58 22.64 -1.48
CA ASP A 480 5.82 22.73 -2.92
C ASP A 480 7.22 23.30 -3.23
N MET A 481 7.57 23.36 -4.51
CA MET A 481 8.86 23.90 -4.98
C MET A 481 9.08 25.37 -4.59
N GLY A 482 7.99 26.13 -4.36
CA GLY A 482 8.07 27.50 -3.86
C GLY A 482 8.24 27.59 -2.33
N GLY A 483 8.35 26.47 -1.62
CA GLY A 483 8.47 26.43 -0.16
C GLY A 483 7.15 26.66 0.58
N ASN A 484 6.01 26.63 -0.11
CA ASN A 484 4.71 26.82 0.52
C ASN A 484 4.26 25.50 1.15
N ALA A 485 3.84 25.55 2.42
CA ALA A 485 3.31 24.38 3.11
C ALA A 485 2.02 23.86 2.46
N VAL A 486 1.95 22.55 2.20
CA VAL A 486 0.85 21.89 1.49
C VAL A 486 0.15 20.85 2.36
N GLY A 487 0.91 20.03 3.07
CA GLY A 487 0.39 18.89 3.82
C GLY A 487 1.46 18.22 4.65
N VAL A 488 1.13 17.07 5.23
CA VAL A 488 2.09 16.26 5.98
C VAL A 488 2.10 14.84 5.42
N GLU A 489 3.21 14.15 5.60
CA GLU A 489 3.33 12.72 5.36
C GLU A 489 3.58 12.02 6.68
N PHE A 490 2.87 10.92 6.90
CA PHE A 490 3.15 9.96 7.95
C PHE A 490 3.36 8.59 7.31
N ALA A 491 4.57 8.06 7.45
CA ALA A 491 4.93 6.76 6.89
C ALA A 491 5.00 5.71 8.01
N THR A 492 4.38 4.55 7.75
CA THR A 492 4.46 3.40 8.66
C THR A 492 5.80 2.69 8.51
N SER A 493 6.28 2.12 9.61
CA SER A 493 7.33 1.11 9.56
C SER A 493 6.78 -0.18 8.93
N SER A 494 7.65 -1.16 8.66
CA SER A 494 7.24 -2.48 8.20
C SER A 494 6.64 -3.37 9.31
N VAL A 495 5.83 -4.34 8.88
CA VAL A 495 5.31 -5.43 9.72
C VAL A 495 6.43 -6.38 10.15
N SER A 496 7.34 -6.73 9.24
CA SER A 496 8.46 -7.62 9.54
C SER A 496 9.73 -7.38 8.71
N SER A 497 9.63 -6.73 7.55
CA SER A 497 10.81 -6.49 6.69
C SER A 497 11.87 -5.61 7.39
N PRO A 498 13.16 -5.91 7.28
CA PRO A 498 14.18 -5.14 8.00
C PRO A 498 14.38 -3.74 7.42
N GLY A 499 14.65 -2.77 8.28
CA GLY A 499 14.91 -1.38 7.90
C GLY A 499 16.40 -1.09 7.72
N PHE A 500 16.79 0.16 7.98
CA PHE A 500 18.18 0.61 7.84
C PHE A 500 19.17 -0.11 8.76
N GLU A 501 18.71 -0.70 9.85
CA GLU A 501 19.55 -1.50 10.76
C GLU A 501 20.23 -2.69 10.06
N GLU A 502 19.61 -3.23 9.01
CA GLU A 502 20.19 -4.33 8.22
C GLU A 502 21.15 -3.82 7.15
N TYR A 503 20.80 -2.72 6.48
CA TYR A 503 21.59 -2.17 5.37
C TYR A 503 22.75 -1.28 5.83
N LEU A 504 22.66 -0.71 7.03
CA LEU A 504 23.67 0.15 7.64
C LEU A 504 24.07 -0.41 9.03
N PRO A 505 24.57 -1.65 9.12
CA PRO A 505 24.79 -2.34 10.40
C PRO A 505 25.89 -1.72 11.27
N LYS A 506 26.68 -0.80 10.70
CA LYS A 506 27.72 -0.05 11.40
C LYS A 506 27.22 1.26 12.02
N GLU A 507 26.01 1.69 11.66
CA GLU A 507 25.40 2.91 12.20
C GLU A 507 24.50 2.56 13.38
N ASN A 508 24.57 3.34 14.46
CA ASN A 508 23.61 3.19 15.56
C ASN A 508 22.24 3.74 15.12
N PRO A 509 21.14 2.96 15.17
CA PRO A 509 19.85 3.41 14.64
C PRO A 509 19.34 4.73 15.23
N ALA A 510 19.48 4.92 16.55
CA ALA A 510 19.03 6.14 17.22
C ALA A 510 19.86 7.37 16.81
N MET A 511 21.18 7.20 16.65
CA MET A 511 22.05 8.26 16.15
C MET A 511 21.77 8.58 14.67
N LEU A 512 21.57 7.55 13.84
CA LEU A 512 21.20 7.69 12.44
C LEU A 512 19.89 8.48 12.30
N ALA A 513 18.87 8.12 13.08
CA ALA A 513 17.60 8.84 13.08
C ALA A 513 17.77 10.32 13.46
N GLY A 514 18.52 10.60 14.53
CA GLY A 514 18.84 11.97 14.95
C GLY A 514 19.61 12.76 13.88
N ALA A 515 20.57 12.14 13.21
CA ALA A 515 21.33 12.78 12.14
C ALA A 515 20.47 13.08 10.90
N LEU A 516 19.62 12.13 10.47
CA LEU A 516 18.70 12.35 9.35
C LEU A 516 17.74 13.52 9.62
N GLN A 517 17.19 13.62 10.83
CA GLN A 517 16.33 14.74 11.22
C GLN A 517 17.06 16.10 11.24
N GLN A 518 18.37 16.11 11.49
CA GLN A 518 19.17 17.34 11.42
C GLN A 518 19.51 17.72 9.97
N LEU A 519 19.79 16.73 9.12
CA LEU A 519 20.17 16.93 7.72
C LEU A 519 18.97 17.27 6.84
N ILE A 520 17.81 16.68 7.12
CA ILE A 520 16.60 16.77 6.30
C ILE A 520 15.61 17.69 7.02
N ALA A 521 15.65 18.99 6.71
CA ALA A 521 14.81 20.01 7.35
C ALA A 521 13.29 19.69 7.45
N PRO A 522 12.61 19.12 6.44
CA PRO A 522 11.19 18.77 6.56
C PRO A 522 10.92 17.55 7.44
N LEU A 523 11.93 16.73 7.77
CA LEU A 523 11.78 15.50 8.54
C LEU A 523 11.65 15.79 10.03
N LYS A 524 10.49 15.49 10.61
CA LYS A 524 10.15 15.77 12.03
C LYS A 524 10.27 14.56 12.93
N TYR A 525 10.28 13.37 12.37
CA TYR A 525 10.48 12.12 13.08
C TYR A 525 10.94 11.04 12.12
N CYS A 526 11.88 10.21 12.57
CA CYS A 526 12.09 8.91 11.96
C CYS A 526 12.45 7.86 13.00
N ASP A 527 12.14 6.60 12.68
CA ASP A 527 12.64 5.41 13.37
C ASP A 527 13.21 4.47 12.33
N THR A 528 14.46 4.07 12.54
CA THR A 528 15.27 3.39 11.53
C THR A 528 15.48 1.91 11.82
N SER A 529 14.75 1.33 12.78
CA SER A 529 14.95 -0.07 13.16
C SER A 529 13.74 -0.85 13.64
N ARG A 530 12.72 -0.22 14.20
CA ARG A 530 11.65 -0.96 14.89
C ARG A 530 10.47 -1.29 14.00
N ARG A 531 9.94 -2.50 14.19
CA ARG A 531 8.78 -3.05 13.47
C ARG A 531 7.48 -2.68 14.15
N GLY A 532 6.47 -2.34 13.36
CA GLY A 532 5.24 -1.77 13.89
C GLY A 532 4.21 -1.41 12.85
N TYR A 533 3.16 -0.74 13.30
CA TYR A 533 2.12 -0.15 12.46
C TYR A 533 1.82 1.27 12.93
N MET A 534 1.13 2.02 12.08
CA MET A 534 0.66 3.35 12.44
C MET A 534 -0.84 3.34 12.69
N LEU A 535 -1.28 3.86 13.84
CA LEU A 535 -2.68 4.16 14.10
C LEU A 535 -2.95 5.62 13.74
N VAL A 536 -3.74 5.83 12.68
CA VAL A 536 -4.18 7.16 12.25
C VAL A 536 -5.55 7.45 12.84
N THR A 537 -5.66 8.52 13.62
CA THR A 537 -6.92 9.01 14.19
C THR A 537 -7.22 10.41 13.65
N ALA A 538 -8.31 10.57 12.90
CA ALA A 538 -8.75 11.86 12.38
C ALA A 538 -10.07 12.30 13.03
N ASN A 539 -10.20 13.59 13.32
CA ASN A 539 -11.45 14.26 13.70
C ASN A 539 -11.52 15.62 12.99
N ALA A 540 -12.55 16.42 13.26
CA ALA A 540 -12.76 17.69 12.54
C ALA A 540 -11.61 18.71 12.72
N THR A 541 -10.78 18.59 13.76
CA THR A 541 -9.74 19.57 14.12
C THR A 541 -8.31 19.06 13.92
N GLU A 542 -8.08 17.76 14.01
CA GLU A 542 -6.74 17.17 13.87
C GLU A 542 -6.74 15.82 13.16
N CYS A 543 -5.62 15.49 12.54
CA CYS A 543 -5.26 14.15 12.08
C CYS A 543 -3.95 13.75 12.75
N ARG A 544 -3.99 12.69 13.56
CA ARG A 544 -2.89 12.19 14.38
C ARG A 544 -2.42 10.83 13.89
N ALA A 545 -1.10 10.64 13.89
CA ALA A 545 -0.43 9.36 13.73
C ALA A 545 0.23 8.94 15.04
N ASP A 546 -0.09 7.73 15.50
CA ASP A 546 0.52 7.05 16.64
C ASP A 546 1.31 5.84 16.12
N TRP A 547 2.64 5.81 16.31
CA TRP A 547 3.47 4.67 15.88
C TRP A 547 3.52 3.61 17.00
N VAL A 548 2.96 2.44 16.71
CA VAL A 548 2.87 1.30 17.64
C VAL A 548 3.90 0.26 17.23
N TYR A 549 4.87 0.02 18.09
CA TYR A 549 5.97 -0.92 17.85
C TYR A 549 5.81 -2.20 18.65
N VAL A 550 6.35 -3.30 18.11
CA VAL A 550 6.55 -4.55 18.86
C VAL A 550 8.02 -4.71 19.23
N SER A 551 8.29 -5.29 20.40
CA SER A 551 9.67 -5.46 20.89
C SER A 551 10.49 -6.47 20.10
N THR A 552 9.85 -7.37 19.35
CA THR A 552 10.51 -8.36 18.50
C THR A 552 9.53 -8.97 17.49
N ILE A 553 10.06 -9.45 16.37
CA ILE A 553 9.38 -10.32 15.39
C ILE A 553 9.95 -11.75 15.38
N THR A 554 10.98 -12.05 16.16
CA THR A 554 11.65 -13.37 16.18
C THR A 554 11.13 -14.31 17.27
N SER A 555 10.22 -13.82 18.13
CA SER A 555 9.54 -14.59 19.17
C SER A 555 8.07 -14.21 19.20
N ARG A 556 7.18 -15.17 19.49
CA ARG A 556 5.75 -14.90 19.70
C ARG A 556 5.44 -14.27 21.07
N THR A 557 6.42 -14.25 21.98
CA THR A 557 6.33 -13.50 23.23
C THR A 557 6.96 -12.13 23.01
N TYR A 558 6.12 -11.10 22.98
CA TYR A 558 6.53 -9.72 22.71
C TYR A 558 5.74 -8.75 23.59
N THR A 559 6.24 -7.52 23.68
CA THR A 559 5.51 -6.37 24.22
C THR A 559 5.24 -5.36 23.11
N ALA A 560 4.21 -4.54 23.25
CA ALA A 560 3.91 -3.45 22.33
C ALA A 560 3.92 -2.11 23.06
N SER A 561 4.40 -1.07 22.40
CA SER A 561 4.43 0.30 22.93
C SER A 561 4.07 1.31 21.85
N THR A 562 3.44 2.42 22.27
CA THR A 562 3.30 3.61 21.44
C THR A 562 4.36 4.61 21.88
N ASP A 563 5.31 4.89 20.99
CA ASP A 563 6.49 5.69 21.34
C ASP A 563 6.40 7.13 20.85
N LYS A 564 5.75 7.33 19.71
CA LYS A 564 5.63 8.64 19.10
C LYS A 564 4.19 8.88 18.68
N SER A 565 3.70 10.07 18.99
CA SER A 565 2.40 10.58 18.56
C SER A 565 2.63 11.97 17.97
N LEU A 566 2.27 12.15 16.71
CA LEU A 566 2.39 13.41 15.99
C LEU A 566 1.08 13.73 15.28
N LYS A 567 0.77 15.01 15.12
CA LYS A 567 -0.47 15.43 14.48
C LYS A 567 -0.29 16.65 13.60
N VAL A 568 -1.27 16.83 12.73
CA VAL A 568 -1.50 18.04 11.95
C VAL A 568 -2.88 18.60 12.29
N LEU A 569 -3.00 19.92 12.34
CA LEU A 569 -4.26 20.60 12.59
C LEU A 569 -4.98 20.97 11.28
N ALA A 570 -6.30 20.94 11.29
CA ALA A 570 -7.10 21.33 10.13
C ALA A 570 -7.01 22.84 9.86
N GLY A 571 -7.21 23.22 8.60
CA GLY A 571 -7.29 24.61 8.18
C GLY A 571 -5.94 25.25 7.85
N VAL A 572 -6.00 26.50 7.40
CA VAL A 572 -4.84 27.21 6.82
C VAL A 572 -3.68 27.35 7.81
N SER A 573 -3.98 27.61 9.09
CA SER A 573 -2.96 27.77 10.14
C SER A 573 -2.28 26.47 10.56
N GLY A 574 -2.91 25.32 10.29
CA GLY A 574 -2.39 23.99 10.61
C GLY A 574 -1.75 23.27 9.42
N ARG A 575 -2.01 23.73 8.20
CA ARG A 575 -1.58 23.06 6.97
C ARG A 575 -0.06 22.90 6.92
N GLY A 576 0.36 21.64 6.72
CA GLY A 576 1.75 21.27 6.51
C GLY A 576 2.68 21.50 7.71
N ARG A 577 2.11 21.66 8.91
CA ARG A 577 2.88 21.76 10.15
C ARG A 577 2.60 20.57 11.05
N ILE A 578 3.65 19.84 11.39
CA ILE A 578 3.57 18.75 12.35
C ILE A 578 3.80 19.29 13.76
N VAL A 579 2.96 18.88 14.70
CA VAL A 579 3.10 19.20 16.13
C VAL A 579 3.00 17.92 16.97
N ALA A 580 3.51 17.98 18.20
CA ALA A 580 3.29 16.92 19.18
C ALA A 580 1.79 16.74 19.45
N ALA A 581 1.36 15.49 19.59
CA ALA A 581 -0.04 15.14 19.83
C ALA A 581 -0.55 15.54 21.22
#